data_AF-A0A7W7IQ62-F1
#
_entry.id   AF-A0A7W7IQ62-F1
#
_cell.length_a   1.000
_cell.length_b   1.000
_cell.length_c   1.000
_cell.angle_alpha   90.00
_cell.angle_beta   90.00
_cell.angle_gamma   90.00
#
_symmetry.space_group_name_H-M   'P 1'
#
loop_
_entity.id
_entity.type
_entity.pdbx_description
1 polymer ?
#
loop_
_entity_poly.entity_id
_entity_poly.type
_entity_poly.pdbx_seq_one_letter_code
_entity_poly.pdbx_strand_id
1 'polypeptide(L)'
;MGLLIWLKPGEEIMLNGARVENPHPHKIRLQLNNHVRVLRERDRFELPSSPSCCERVYHEAMLLSGGDPAGSLGRLRDAVEALQAAPIAAASAEEVERRLERICEHAAGGRFYEAMVEARGLIALERPDHPLLPRQSES
;
A
#
# COMPACT_ATOMS: atom_id res chain seq x y z
N MET A 1 -2.81 0.79 -19.07
CA MET A 1 -3.73 0.99 -17.92
C MET A 1 -3.48 2.38 -17.37
N GLY A 2 -4.50 3.10 -16.92
CA GLY A 2 -4.35 4.46 -16.36
C GLY A 2 -4.65 4.50 -14.87
N LEU A 3 -4.00 5.39 -14.13
CA LEU A 3 -4.35 5.66 -12.74
C LEU A 3 -5.44 6.76 -12.70
N LEU A 4 -6.54 6.46 -12.01
CA LEU A 4 -7.62 7.42 -11.73
C LEU A 4 -7.56 7.82 -10.25
N ILE A 5 -7.36 9.11 -9.98
CA ILE A 5 -7.38 9.64 -8.61
C ILE A 5 -8.38 10.78 -8.46
N TRP A 6 -8.89 10.91 -7.25
CA TRP A 6 -9.66 12.08 -6.81
C TRP A 6 -8.78 12.89 -5.86
N LEU A 7 -8.54 14.15 -6.21
CA LEU A 7 -7.87 15.12 -5.34
C LEU A 7 -8.94 15.97 -4.66
N LYS A 8 -8.98 15.95 -3.32
CA LYS A 8 -9.78 16.88 -2.53
C LYS A 8 -9.21 18.30 -2.61
N PRO A 9 -9.98 19.32 -2.22
CA PRO A 9 -9.46 20.69 -2.11
C PRO A 9 -8.22 20.73 -1.21
N GLY A 10 -7.14 21.34 -1.71
CA GLY A 10 -5.87 21.46 -1.00
C GLY A 10 -5.00 20.19 -0.98
N GLU A 11 -5.43 19.09 -1.61
CA GLU A 11 -4.54 17.93 -1.82
C GLU A 11 -3.65 18.15 -3.05
N GLU A 12 -2.51 17.46 -3.06
CA GLU A 12 -1.54 17.49 -4.15
C GLU A 12 -0.98 16.10 -4.46
N ILE A 13 -0.42 15.96 -5.66
CA ILE A 13 0.40 14.80 -6.06
C ILE A 13 1.71 15.27 -6.67
N MET A 14 2.75 14.43 -6.54
CA MET A 14 3.99 14.55 -7.29
C MET A 14 4.02 13.56 -8.46
N LEU A 15 4.42 14.03 -9.64
CA LEU A 15 4.59 13.23 -10.86
C LEU A 15 5.95 13.54 -11.48
N ASN A 16 6.94 12.67 -11.27
CA ASN A 16 8.30 12.83 -11.82
C ASN A 16 8.89 14.23 -11.57
N GLY A 17 8.71 14.77 -10.36
CA GLY A 17 9.20 16.11 -9.98
C GLY A 17 8.26 17.27 -10.34
N ALA A 18 7.17 17.03 -11.07
CA ALA A 18 6.10 18.00 -11.26
C ALA A 18 5.11 17.94 -10.10
N ARG A 19 4.81 19.09 -9.50
CA ARG A 19 3.78 19.25 -8.47
C ARG A 19 2.43 19.54 -9.13
N VAL A 20 1.41 18.76 -8.80
CA VAL A 20 0.03 18.95 -9.29
C VAL A 20 -0.88 19.15 -8.10
N GLU A 21 -1.44 20.35 -7.99
CA GLU A 21 -2.25 20.80 -6.86
C GLU A 21 -3.70 21.00 -7.29
N ASN A 22 -4.64 20.76 -6.38
CA ASN A 22 -6.02 21.20 -6.55
C ASN A 22 -6.29 22.48 -5.75
N PRO A 23 -6.10 23.68 -6.34
CA PRO A 23 -6.33 24.95 -5.65
C PRO A 23 -7.83 25.30 -5.54
N HIS A 24 -8.72 24.50 -6.13
CA HIS A 24 -10.13 24.80 -6.21
C HIS A 24 -10.92 24.15 -5.05
N PRO A 25 -12.07 24.74 -4.66
CA PRO A 25 -12.89 24.25 -3.56
C PRO A 25 -13.66 22.95 -3.90
N HIS A 26 -13.50 22.41 -5.11
CA HIS A 26 -14.17 21.19 -5.55
C HIS A 26 -13.17 20.08 -5.84
N LYS A 27 -13.60 18.82 -5.69
CA LYS A 27 -12.77 17.67 -6.05
C LYS A 27 -12.50 17.68 -7.55
N ILE A 28 -11.25 17.48 -7.94
CA ILE A 28 -10.87 17.27 -9.34
C ILE A 28 -10.56 15.79 -9.58
N ARG A 29 -10.88 15.33 -10.78
CA ARG A 29 -10.62 13.96 -11.23
C ARG A 29 -9.49 13.98 -12.25
N LEU A 30 -8.38 13.34 -11.92
CA LEU A 30 -7.23 13.21 -12.82
C LEU A 30 -7.15 11.79 -13.35
N GLN A 31 -7.03 11.66 -14.67
CA GLN A 31 -6.74 10.40 -15.34
C GLN A 31 -5.33 10.48 -15.94
N LEU A 32 -4.43 9.66 -15.43
CA LEU A 32 -3.07 9.56 -15.94
C LEU A 32 -2.96 8.37 -16.88
N ASN A 33 -2.85 8.64 -18.18
CA ASN A 33 -2.62 7.63 -19.21
C ASN A 33 -1.12 7.51 -19.44
N ASN A 34 -0.45 6.65 -18.67
CA ASN A 34 0.98 6.43 -18.78
C ASN A 34 1.30 4.93 -18.67
N HIS A 35 2.55 4.56 -18.96
CA HIS A 35 3.06 3.20 -18.79
C HIS A 35 3.83 3.00 -17.48
N VAL A 36 3.92 4.06 -16.66
CA VAL A 36 4.66 4.05 -15.40
C VAL A 36 3.73 3.73 -14.25
N ARG A 37 4.30 3.24 -13.16
CA ARG A 37 3.55 3.04 -11.93
C ARG A 37 3.43 4.37 -11.21
N VAL A 38 2.28 4.61 -10.59
CA VAL A 38 2.01 5.83 -9.85
C VAL A 38 1.46 5.45 -8.49
N LEU A 39 2.12 5.90 -7.43
CA LEU A 39 1.70 5.75 -6.04
C LEU A 39 1.08 7.06 -5.57
N ARG A 40 0.00 6.98 -4.78
CA ARG A 40 -0.58 8.17 -4.13
C ARG A 40 0.24 8.51 -2.90
N GLU A 41 0.44 9.80 -2.63
CA GLU A 41 1.16 10.25 -1.43
C GLU A 41 0.59 9.66 -0.14
N ARG A 42 -0.74 9.61 -0.01
CA ARG A 42 -1.42 9.00 1.14
C ARG A 42 -1.12 7.51 1.36
N ASP A 43 -0.66 6.82 0.33
CA ASP A 43 -0.31 5.40 0.37
C ASP A 43 1.19 5.20 0.61
N ARG A 44 2.00 6.28 0.54
CA ARG A 44 3.41 6.27 0.90
C ARG A 44 3.55 6.00 2.39
N PHE A 45 4.50 5.15 2.73
CA PHE A 45 4.83 4.77 4.09
C PHE A 45 6.33 4.60 4.20
N GLU A 46 6.94 5.32 5.13
CA GLU A 46 8.34 5.12 5.49
C GLU A 46 8.39 4.23 6.72
N LEU A 47 9.26 3.21 6.68
CA LEU A 47 9.39 2.30 7.82
C LEU A 47 9.93 3.06 9.04
N PRO A 48 9.27 2.94 10.22
CA PRO A 48 9.85 3.44 11.47
C PRO A 48 11.10 2.63 11.86
N SER A 49 11.81 3.07 12.90
CA SER A 49 13.02 2.39 13.40
C SER A 49 12.78 0.94 13.87
N SER A 50 11.59 0.67 14.41
CA SER A 50 11.16 -0.65 14.87
C SER A 50 9.83 -1.04 14.22
N PRO A 51 9.83 -1.41 12.92
CA PRO A 51 8.60 -1.70 12.21
C PRO A 51 8.09 -3.10 12.51
N SER A 52 6.78 -3.24 12.51
CA SER A 52 6.14 -4.55 12.64
C SER A 52 6.32 -5.41 11.39
N CYS A 53 6.03 -6.70 11.49
CA CYS A 53 6.11 -7.59 10.33
C CYS A 53 5.07 -7.22 9.26
N CYS A 54 3.85 -6.82 9.66
CA CYS A 54 2.83 -6.35 8.72
C CYS A 54 3.23 -5.04 8.01
N GLU A 55 3.86 -4.10 8.75
CA GLU A 55 4.40 -2.85 8.20
C GLU A 55 5.48 -3.12 7.13
N ARG A 56 6.36 -4.11 7.35
CA ARG A 56 7.38 -4.53 6.38
C ARG A 56 6.76 -5.11 5.10
N VAL A 57 5.78 -6.00 5.23
CA VAL A 57 5.09 -6.59 4.07
C VAL A 57 4.40 -5.50 3.24
N TYR A 58 3.72 -4.55 3.89
CA TYR A 58 3.11 -3.40 3.22
C TYR A 58 4.15 -2.55 2.50
N HIS A 59 5.26 -2.22 3.16
CA HIS A 59 6.32 -1.40 2.58
C HIS A 59 6.90 -2.02 1.31
N GLU A 60 7.25 -3.31 1.32
CA GLU A 60 7.82 -3.96 0.13
C GLU A 60 6.80 -4.05 -1.03
N ALA A 61 5.53 -4.31 -0.72
CA ALA A 61 4.47 -4.27 -1.72
C ALA A 61 4.24 -2.86 -2.28
N MET A 62 4.37 -1.83 -1.44
CA MET A 62 4.24 -0.42 -1.81
C MET A 62 5.37 0.02 -2.76
N LEU A 63 6.63 -0.35 -2.49
CA LEU A 63 7.76 -0.05 -3.39
C LEU A 63 7.53 -0.66 -4.78
N LEU A 64 7.12 -1.93 -4.83
CA LEU A 64 6.75 -2.58 -6.09
C LEU A 64 5.56 -1.87 -6.76
N SER A 65 4.51 -1.54 -6.02
CA SER A 65 3.32 -0.87 -6.55
C SER A 65 3.65 0.51 -7.13
N GLY A 66 4.57 1.25 -6.53
CA GLY A 66 5.02 2.56 -7.00
C GLY A 66 6.04 2.50 -8.13
N GLY A 67 6.59 1.32 -8.44
CA GLY A 67 7.68 1.19 -9.41
C GLY A 67 8.99 1.78 -8.90
N ASP A 68 9.19 1.79 -7.58
CA ASP A 68 10.42 2.25 -6.97
C ASP A 68 11.58 1.33 -7.40
N PRO A 69 12.78 1.86 -7.71
CA PRO A 69 13.95 1.03 -8.02
C PRO A 69 14.35 0.07 -6.89
N ALA A 70 13.96 0.39 -5.64
CA ALA A 70 14.08 -0.49 -4.49
C ALA A 70 12.94 -1.54 -4.41
N GLY A 71 11.98 -1.59 -5.32
CA GLY A 71 10.99 -2.66 -5.34
C GLY A 71 11.65 -4.01 -5.68
N SER A 72 11.43 -5.04 -4.86
CA SER A 72 11.94 -6.40 -5.13
C SER A 72 10.94 -7.48 -4.73
N LEU A 73 10.62 -8.37 -5.66
CA LEU A 73 9.81 -9.57 -5.39
C LEU A 73 10.47 -10.47 -4.34
N GLY A 74 11.80 -10.56 -4.34
CA GLY A 74 12.54 -11.32 -3.35
C GLY A 74 12.34 -10.75 -1.94
N ARG A 75 12.47 -9.43 -1.78
CA ARG A 75 12.26 -8.78 -0.48
C ARG A 75 10.82 -8.90 0.02
N LEU A 76 9.84 -8.79 -0.88
CA LEU A 76 8.45 -9.01 -0.51
C LEU A 76 8.23 -10.44 -0.01
N ARG A 77 8.80 -11.45 -0.70
CA ARG A 77 8.72 -12.85 -0.26
C ARG A 77 9.38 -13.04 1.11
N ASP A 78 10.58 -12.51 1.30
CA ASP A 78 11.30 -12.62 2.57
C ASP A 78 10.50 -11.97 3.73
N ALA A 79 9.82 -10.85 3.47
CA ALA A 79 8.94 -10.21 4.45
C ALA A 79 7.70 -11.06 4.77
N VAL A 80 7.10 -11.71 3.77
CA VAL A 80 5.98 -12.65 3.95
C VAL A 80 6.42 -13.86 4.78
N GLU A 81 7.55 -14.47 4.47
CA GLU A 81 8.11 -15.60 5.21
C GLU A 81 8.41 -15.22 6.68
N ALA A 82 8.96 -14.02 6.91
CA ALA A 82 9.18 -13.52 8.26
C ALA A 82 7.88 -13.33 9.06
N LEU A 83 6.80 -12.87 8.42
CA LEU A 83 5.48 -12.76 9.07
C LEU A 83 4.84 -14.13 9.33
N GLN A 84 5.01 -15.11 8.43
CA GLN A 84 4.54 -16.48 8.65
C GLN A 84 5.25 -17.15 9.84
N ALA A 85 6.53 -16.83 10.06
CA ALA A 85 7.29 -17.33 11.20
C ALA A 85 7.00 -16.58 12.52
N ALA A 86 6.32 -15.42 12.46
CA ALA A 86 6.03 -14.61 13.63
C ALA A 86 4.86 -15.19 14.45
N PRO A 87 4.87 -15.06 15.78
CA PRO A 87 3.75 -15.48 16.61
C PRO A 87 2.53 -14.57 16.36
N ILE A 88 1.49 -15.12 15.73
CA ILE A 88 0.22 -14.45 15.46
C ILE A 88 -0.84 -14.96 16.45
N ALA A 89 -1.75 -14.10 16.88
CA ALA A 89 -2.89 -14.51 17.69
C ALA A 89 -3.76 -15.54 16.96
N ALA A 90 -4.12 -16.64 17.63
CA ALA A 90 -4.88 -17.73 17.00
C ALA A 90 -6.19 -17.26 16.34
N ALA A 91 -6.85 -16.24 16.92
CA ALA A 91 -8.10 -15.68 16.39
C ALA A 91 -7.95 -14.98 15.02
N SER A 92 -6.74 -14.58 14.62
CA SER A 92 -6.47 -13.94 13.33
C SER A 92 -5.61 -14.78 12.38
N ALA A 93 -5.17 -15.98 12.80
CA ALA A 93 -4.24 -16.80 12.04
C ALA A 93 -4.75 -17.16 10.63
N GLU A 94 -5.99 -17.66 10.51
CA GLU A 94 -6.59 -18.03 9.22
C GLU A 94 -6.77 -16.82 8.30
N GLU A 95 -7.17 -15.67 8.86
CA GLU A 95 -7.32 -14.43 8.09
C GLU A 95 -5.97 -13.92 7.57
N VAL A 96 -4.92 -14.00 8.40
CA VAL A 96 -3.57 -13.60 8.02
C VAL A 96 -3.03 -14.50 6.93
N GLU A 97 -3.15 -15.83 7.08
CA GLU A 97 -2.68 -16.80 6.09
C GLU A 97 -3.33 -16.56 4.72
N ARG A 98 -4.66 -16.41 4.69
CA ARG A 98 -5.40 -16.13 3.46
C ARG A 98 -4.96 -14.82 2.78
N ARG A 99 -4.63 -13.78 3.56
CA ARG A 99 -4.11 -12.52 3.01
C ARG A 99 -2.69 -12.68 2.46
N LEU A 100 -1.84 -13.46 3.12
CA LEU A 100 -0.48 -13.74 2.64
C LEU A 100 -0.49 -14.51 1.32
N GLU A 101 -1.37 -15.51 1.18
CA GLU A 101 -1.58 -16.22 -0.09
C GLU A 101 -1.97 -15.24 -1.21
N ARG A 102 -2.96 -14.38 -0.97
CA ARG A 102 -3.38 -13.36 -1.95
C ARG A 102 -2.25 -12.40 -2.31
N ILE A 103 -1.45 -11.96 -1.33
CA ILE A 103 -0.29 -11.09 -1.60
C ILE A 103 0.67 -11.77 -2.57
N CYS A 104 0.99 -13.05 -2.34
CA CYS A 104 1.85 -13.84 -3.22
C CYS A 104 1.25 -14.02 -4.62
N GLU A 105 -0.04 -14.37 -4.72
CA GLU A 105 -0.75 -14.52 -6.00
C GLU A 105 -0.79 -13.22 -6.81
N HIS A 106 -1.08 -12.10 -6.14
CA HIS A 106 -1.09 -10.78 -6.74
C HIS A 106 0.30 -10.37 -7.21
N ALA A 107 1.33 -10.57 -6.39
CA ALA A 107 2.71 -10.25 -6.73
C ALA A 107 3.23 -11.08 -7.92
N ALA A 108 2.96 -12.39 -7.94
CA ALA A 108 3.33 -13.28 -9.05
C ALA A 108 2.64 -12.88 -10.36
N GLY A 109 1.39 -12.41 -10.28
CA GLY A 109 0.64 -11.90 -11.42
C GLY A 109 0.94 -10.46 -11.81
N GLY A 110 1.92 -9.80 -11.18
CA GLY A 110 2.27 -8.40 -11.43
C GLY A 110 1.23 -7.37 -10.96
N ARG A 111 0.26 -7.79 -10.15
CA ARG A 111 -0.84 -6.99 -9.58
C ARG A 111 -0.41 -6.38 -8.24
N PHE A 112 0.60 -5.52 -8.27
CA PHE A 112 1.29 -5.06 -7.05
C PHE A 112 0.46 -4.09 -6.20
N TYR A 113 -0.46 -3.34 -6.81
CA TYR A 113 -1.36 -2.47 -6.05
C TYR A 113 -2.32 -3.32 -5.20
N GLU A 114 -2.86 -4.38 -5.78
CA GLU A 114 -3.73 -5.34 -5.10
C GLU A 114 -2.98 -6.07 -3.98
N ALA A 115 -1.72 -6.46 -4.21
CA ALA A 115 -0.85 -6.99 -3.15
C ALA A 115 -0.66 -5.99 -2.00
N MET A 116 -0.41 -4.71 -2.31
CA MET A 116 -0.27 -3.64 -1.31
C MET A 116 -1.57 -3.42 -0.52
N VAL A 117 -2.74 -3.52 -1.17
CA VAL A 117 -4.05 -3.41 -0.51
C VAL A 117 -4.28 -4.56 0.46
N GLU A 118 -3.95 -5.80 0.09
CA GLU A 118 -4.04 -6.95 0.99
C GLU A 118 -3.08 -6.83 2.19
N ALA A 119 -1.84 -6.35 1.94
CA ALA A 119 -0.88 -6.08 3.00
C ALA A 119 -1.35 -4.98 3.98
N ARG A 120 -2.10 -3.97 3.49
CA ARG A 120 -2.73 -2.98 4.37
C ARG A 120 -3.80 -3.61 5.27
N GLY A 121 -4.50 -4.62 4.77
CA GLY A 121 -5.43 -5.40 5.57
C GLY A 121 -4.74 -6.15 6.72
N LEU A 122 -3.52 -6.65 6.51
CA LEU A 122 -2.70 -7.24 7.59
C LEU A 122 -2.41 -6.22 8.68
N ILE A 123 -2.03 -4.99 8.29
CA ILE A 123 -1.85 -3.88 9.22
C ILE A 123 -3.14 -3.60 10.01
N ALA A 124 -4.31 -3.65 9.37
CA ALA A 124 -5.59 -3.44 10.05
C ALA A 124 -5.90 -4.50 11.12
N LEU A 125 -5.48 -5.75 10.90
CA LEU A 125 -5.63 -6.83 11.87
C LEU A 125 -4.68 -6.67 13.05
N GLU A 126 -3.47 -6.18 12.81
CA GLU A 126 -2.46 -5.96 13.85
C GLU A 126 -2.75 -4.69 14.66
N ARG A 127 -3.08 -3.57 13.99
CA ARG A 127 -3.29 -2.25 14.58
C ARG A 127 -4.43 -1.50 13.85
N PRO A 128 -5.69 -1.64 14.30
CA PRO A 128 -6.85 -0.99 13.69
C PRO A 128 -6.78 0.55 13.63
N ASP A 129 -6.03 1.18 14.54
CA ASP A 129 -5.86 2.64 14.61
C ASP A 129 -4.63 3.15 13.83
N HIS A 130 -4.05 2.32 12.96
CA HIS A 130 -2.83 2.69 12.22
C HIS A 130 -3.08 3.86 11.23
N PRO A 131 -2.19 4.85 11.14
CA PRO A 131 -2.35 6.02 10.26
C PRO A 131 -2.45 5.73 8.75
N LEU A 132 -2.13 4.51 8.29
CA LEU A 132 -2.25 4.11 6.88
C LEU A 132 -3.67 3.69 6.52
N LEU A 133 -4.49 3.45 7.53
CA LEU A 133 -5.88 3.08 7.39
C LEU A 133 -6.69 4.36 7.17
N PRO A 134 -7.65 4.36 6.24
CA PRO A 134 -8.53 5.50 6.07
C PRO A 134 -9.24 5.78 7.40
N ARG A 135 -9.19 7.03 7.87
CA ARG A 135 -9.99 7.47 9.01
C ARG A 135 -11.45 7.10 8.73
N GLN A 136 -12.04 6.27 9.58
CA GLN A 136 -13.48 6.02 9.52
C GLN A 136 -14.15 7.37 9.66
N SER A 137 -14.75 7.85 8.57
CA SER A 137 -15.49 9.09 8.59
C SER A 137 -16.74 8.78 9.39
N GLU A 138 -16.89 9.37 10.57
CA GLU A 138 -18.17 9.40 11.27
C GLU A 138 -19.23 9.85 10.25
N SER A 139 -20.20 8.97 10.03
CA SER A 139 -21.25 9.11 9.04
C SER A 139 -22.29 10.14 9.49
#